data_AF-A0A966B7H9-F1
#
_entry.id   AF-A0A966B7H9-F1
#
_cell.length_a   1.000
_cell.length_b   1.000
_cell.length_c   1.000
_cell.angle_alpha   90.00
_cell.angle_beta   90.00
_cell.angle_gamma   90.00
#
_symmetry.space_group_name_H-M   'P 1'
#
loop_
_entity.id
_entity.type
_entity.pdbx_description
1 polymer ?
#
loop_
_entity_poly.entity_id
_entity_poly.type
_entity_poly.pdbx_seq_one_letter_code
_entity_poly.pdbx_strand_id
1 'polypeptide(L)'
;MATRRYGTIVKHLTDDPETAVELAEKLSDDVLAHLAAALRDEVRRRAVSGGDLDALTEQALESGFGRDGLGTMPWVDGSVIVCPGSIVAKSRTNHRCRFVSVDDVWIWESSDLIQEEKLSHPGRNEGFKAVALLPLIEGMSLDVVTGKARAGQHSVDRVVSFEVRRGELVEVSQRQVSGRGMQ
;
A
#
# COMPACT_ATOMS: atom_id res chain seq x y z
N MET A 1 24.36 -24.94 9.34
CA MET A 1 24.20 -26.24 8.65
C MET A 1 22.93 -26.33 7.79
N ALA A 2 21.86 -25.55 8.04
CA ALA A 2 20.67 -25.51 7.17
C ALA A 2 20.91 -24.88 5.76
N THR A 3 21.93 -24.03 5.64
CA THR A 3 22.19 -23.18 4.46
C THR A 3 22.58 -23.93 3.17
N ARG A 4 23.19 -25.12 3.26
CA ARG A 4 23.54 -25.92 2.05
C ARG A 4 22.34 -26.67 1.47
N ARG A 5 21.31 -26.97 2.26
CA ARG A 5 20.22 -27.86 1.85
C ARG A 5 19.29 -27.24 0.82
N TYR A 6 19.15 -25.92 0.83
CA TYR A 6 18.23 -25.18 -0.04
C TYR A 6 18.91 -24.41 -1.17
N GLY A 7 20.25 -24.38 -1.22
CA GLY A 7 20.99 -23.57 -2.20
C GLY A 7 20.64 -23.92 -3.65
N THR A 8 20.49 -25.20 -3.97
CA THR A 8 20.09 -25.65 -5.30
C THR A 8 18.65 -25.24 -5.64
N ILE A 9 17.72 -25.40 -4.69
CA ILE A 9 16.30 -25.04 -4.87
C ILE A 9 16.16 -23.53 -5.10
N VAL A 10 16.82 -22.72 -4.26
CA VAL A 10 16.80 -21.25 -4.39
C VAL A 10 17.36 -20.79 -5.73
N LYS A 11 18.46 -21.42 -6.20
CA LYS A 11 19.02 -21.10 -7.50
C LYS A 11 18.01 -21.34 -8.62
N HIS A 12 17.36 -22.50 -8.64
CA HIS A 12 16.35 -22.79 -9.67
C HIS A 12 15.15 -21.83 -9.60
N LEU A 13 14.64 -21.55 -8.39
CA LEU A 13 13.54 -20.59 -8.21
C LEU A 13 13.92 -19.15 -8.62
N THR A 14 15.20 -18.79 -8.59
CA THR A 14 15.69 -17.46 -9.02
C THR A 14 15.89 -17.41 -10.53
N ASP A 15 16.54 -18.43 -11.09
CA ASP A 15 16.97 -18.44 -12.48
C ASP A 15 15.83 -18.80 -13.45
N ASP A 16 14.78 -19.48 -12.96
CA ASP A 16 13.63 -19.93 -13.74
C ASP A 16 12.31 -19.81 -12.94
N PRO A 17 11.48 -18.77 -13.22
CA PRO A 17 10.21 -18.56 -12.54
C PRO A 17 9.21 -19.71 -12.68
N GLU A 18 9.26 -20.49 -13.77
CA GLU A 18 8.35 -21.63 -13.98
C GLU A 18 8.62 -22.76 -12.97
N THR A 19 9.86 -22.87 -12.46
CA THR A 19 10.19 -23.81 -11.39
C THR A 19 9.32 -23.60 -10.14
N ALA A 20 8.91 -22.36 -9.84
CA ALA A 20 8.02 -22.09 -8.71
C ALA A 20 6.61 -22.67 -8.94
N VAL A 21 6.12 -22.59 -10.18
CA VAL A 21 4.82 -23.15 -10.60
C VAL A 21 4.89 -24.67 -10.53
N GLU A 22 5.92 -25.28 -11.11
CA GLU A 22 6.11 -26.74 -11.08
C GLU A 22 6.22 -27.27 -9.65
N LEU A 23 6.95 -26.58 -8.77
CA LEU A 23 7.02 -26.95 -7.36
C LEU A 23 5.63 -26.89 -6.73
N ALA A 24 4.89 -25.80 -6.92
CA ALA A 24 3.56 -25.63 -6.35
C ALA A 24 2.59 -26.75 -6.79
N GLU A 25 2.64 -27.18 -8.05
CA GLU A 25 1.83 -28.29 -8.57
C GLU A 25 2.08 -29.64 -7.88
N LYS A 26 3.25 -29.84 -7.26
CA LYS A 26 3.60 -31.09 -6.56
C LYS A 26 3.29 -31.06 -5.07
N LEU A 27 2.96 -29.90 -4.50
CA LEU A 27 2.66 -29.77 -3.08
C LEU A 27 1.18 -30.07 -2.82
N SER A 28 0.88 -30.61 -1.63
CA SER A 28 -0.50 -30.73 -1.18
C SER A 28 -1.04 -29.38 -0.71
N ASP A 29 -2.36 -29.24 -0.68
CA ASP A 29 -3.04 -28.02 -0.22
C ASP A 29 -2.59 -27.57 1.18
N ASP A 30 -2.43 -28.50 2.12
CA ASP A 30 -1.92 -28.20 3.47
C ASP A 30 -0.51 -27.58 3.44
N VAL A 31 0.37 -28.09 2.57
CA VAL A 31 1.74 -27.57 2.45
C VAL A 31 1.74 -26.21 1.75
N LEU A 32 0.89 -26.03 0.73
CA LEU A 32 0.70 -24.75 0.07
C LEU A 32 0.20 -23.69 1.05
N ALA A 33 -0.77 -24.02 1.91
CA ALA A 33 -1.28 -23.11 2.93
C ALA A 33 -0.19 -22.68 3.93
N HIS A 34 0.58 -23.64 4.46
CA HIS A 34 1.70 -23.32 5.36
C HIS A 34 2.78 -22.49 4.68
N LEU A 35 3.11 -22.81 3.41
CA LEU A 35 4.12 -22.07 2.65
C LEU A 35 3.67 -20.65 2.36
N ALA A 36 2.41 -20.45 1.94
CA ALA A 36 1.85 -19.12 1.70
C ALA A 36 1.88 -18.24 2.96
N ALA A 37 1.50 -18.79 4.12
CA ALA A 37 1.58 -18.09 5.39
C ALA A 37 3.04 -17.71 5.74
N ALA A 38 3.97 -18.67 5.61
CA ALA A 38 5.39 -18.43 5.89
C ALA A 38 6.02 -17.37 4.96
N LEU A 39 5.65 -17.39 3.68
CA LEU A 39 6.11 -16.38 2.71
C LEU A 39 5.57 -14.99 3.07
N ARG A 40 4.28 -14.87 3.38
CA ARG A 40 3.65 -13.61 3.80
C ARG A 40 4.31 -13.04 5.06
N ASP A 41 4.54 -13.88 6.06
CA ASP A 41 5.20 -13.49 7.31
C ASP A 41 6.64 -13.04 7.09
N GLU A 42 7.39 -13.75 6.24
CA GLU A 42 8.76 -13.40 5.91
C GLU A 42 8.85 -12.08 5.12
N VAL A 43 7.95 -11.84 4.16
CA VAL A 43 7.86 -10.56 3.44
C VAL A 43 7.59 -9.42 4.42
N ARG A 44 6.60 -9.58 5.31
CA ARG A 44 6.28 -8.59 6.34
C ARG A 44 7.46 -8.35 7.27
N ARG A 45 8.12 -9.41 7.75
CA ARG A 45 9.28 -9.31 8.62
C ARG A 45 10.43 -8.55 7.94
N ARG A 46 10.71 -8.85 6.67
CA ARG A 46 11.74 -8.14 5.89
C ARG A 46 11.40 -6.68 5.69
N ALA A 47 10.14 -6.36 5.39
CA ALA A 47 9.68 -4.99 5.26
C ALA A 47 9.91 -4.18 6.55
N VAL A 48 9.61 -4.78 7.70
CA VAL A 48 9.85 -4.16 9.02
C VAL A 48 11.34 -4.00 9.33
N SER A 49 12.18 -4.98 8.95
CA SER A 49 13.62 -4.98 9.28
C SER A 49 14.53 -4.40 8.18
N GLY A 50 13.96 -4.01 7.04
CA GLY A 50 14.67 -3.89 5.77
C GLY A 50 15.44 -2.58 5.57
N GLY A 51 15.22 -1.59 6.44
CA GLY A 51 15.87 -0.29 6.33
C GLY A 51 15.40 0.68 7.43
N ASP A 52 15.82 1.93 7.27
CA ASP A 52 15.41 3.03 8.15
C ASP A 52 14.02 3.55 7.70
N LEU A 53 12.98 2.98 8.30
CA LEU A 53 11.59 3.33 7.97
C LEU A 53 11.24 4.76 8.38
N ASP A 54 11.90 5.30 9.41
CA ASP A 54 11.73 6.67 9.86
C ASP A 54 12.27 7.65 8.82
N ALA A 55 13.49 7.42 8.33
CA ALA A 55 14.09 8.22 7.26
C ALA A 55 13.26 8.16 5.95
N LEU A 56 12.76 6.97 5.59
CA LEU A 56 11.86 6.82 4.44
C LEU A 56 10.57 7.63 4.62
N THR A 57 10.01 7.61 5.83
CA THR A 57 8.77 8.33 6.14
C THR A 57 8.98 9.84 6.10
N GLU A 58 10.09 10.33 6.63
CA GLU A 58 10.50 11.73 6.55
C GLU A 58 10.63 12.18 5.08
N GLN A 59 11.37 11.42 4.28
CA GLN A 59 11.53 11.69 2.84
C GLN A 59 10.17 11.67 2.10
N ALA A 60 9.31 10.73 2.43
CA ALA A 60 7.97 10.63 1.84
C ALA A 60 7.06 11.78 2.27
N LEU A 61 7.22 12.32 3.48
CA LEU A 61 6.48 13.51 3.94
C LEU A 61 6.89 14.76 3.15
N GLU A 62 8.15 14.85 2.75
CA GLU A 62 8.67 15.93 1.92
C GLU A 62 8.21 15.83 0.45
N SER A 63 8.26 14.63 -0.13
CA SER A 63 8.13 14.43 -1.57
C SER A 63 6.82 13.79 -2.04
N GLY A 64 6.09 13.11 -1.16
CA GLY A 64 4.88 12.33 -1.46
C GLY A 64 3.60 13.14 -1.64
N PHE A 65 3.69 14.46 -1.84
CA PHE A 65 2.54 15.35 -1.95
C PHE A 65 2.62 16.25 -3.19
N GLY A 66 1.53 16.29 -3.94
CA GLY A 66 1.40 17.13 -5.13
C GLY A 66 1.33 18.62 -4.79
N ARG A 67 1.42 19.46 -5.84
CA ARG A 67 1.25 20.92 -5.71
C ARG A 67 -0.11 21.33 -5.16
N ASP A 68 -1.11 20.46 -5.28
CA ASP A 68 -2.45 20.68 -4.73
C ASP A 68 -2.59 20.26 -3.26
N GLY A 69 -1.49 19.83 -2.64
CA GLY A 69 -1.40 19.37 -1.27
C GLY A 69 -1.93 17.95 -1.04
N LEU A 70 -2.47 17.29 -2.07
CA LEU A 70 -2.92 15.91 -1.95
C LEU A 70 -1.76 14.92 -2.07
N GLY A 71 -1.86 13.78 -1.38
CA GLY A 71 -0.90 12.68 -1.50
C GLY A 71 -0.72 12.23 -2.96
N THR A 72 0.46 11.80 -3.37
CA THR A 72 0.67 11.21 -4.70
C THR A 72 0.09 9.79 -4.80
N MET A 73 0.24 9.13 -5.95
CA MET A 73 -0.01 7.69 -6.01
C MET A 73 1.02 6.95 -5.14
N PRO A 74 0.67 5.78 -4.58
CA PRO A 74 1.61 4.95 -3.86
C PRO A 74 2.73 4.46 -4.78
N TRP A 75 3.90 4.18 -4.19
CA TRP A 75 5.04 3.62 -4.91
C TRP A 75 5.76 2.58 -4.07
N VAL A 76 6.58 1.75 -4.73
CA VAL A 76 7.42 0.76 -4.06
C VAL A 76 8.77 1.39 -3.74
N ASP A 77 9.21 1.27 -2.49
CA ASP A 77 10.56 1.55 -2.05
C ASP A 77 11.15 0.30 -1.37
N GLY A 78 12.05 -0.39 -2.07
CA GLY A 78 12.62 -1.66 -1.61
C GLY A 78 11.55 -2.72 -1.37
N SER A 79 11.26 -3.01 -0.10
CA SER A 79 10.30 -4.06 0.32
C SER A 79 9.00 -3.50 0.91
N VAL A 80 8.81 -2.17 0.84
CA VAL A 80 7.63 -1.49 1.33
C VAL A 80 6.91 -0.74 0.21
N ILE A 81 5.61 -0.55 0.38
CA ILE A 81 4.78 0.34 -0.40
C ILE A 81 4.57 1.61 0.43
N VAL A 82 4.97 2.75 -0.12
CA VAL A 82 4.75 4.07 0.50
C VAL A 82 3.41 4.61 0.05
N CYS A 83 2.53 4.95 1.00
CA CYS A 83 1.16 5.35 0.75
C CYS A 83 0.86 6.75 1.34
N PRO A 84 0.99 7.82 0.55
CA PRO A 84 0.64 9.17 1.01
C PRO A 84 -0.88 9.38 1.12
N GLY A 85 -1.32 9.94 2.23
CA GLY A 85 -2.70 10.33 2.52
C GLY A 85 -2.80 11.78 2.97
N SER A 86 -3.94 12.44 2.71
CA SER A 86 -4.06 13.88 3.03
C SER A 86 -5.49 14.38 3.15
N ILE A 87 -5.64 15.44 3.94
CA ILE A 87 -6.77 16.37 3.89
C ILE A 87 -6.24 17.78 3.67
N VAL A 88 -6.75 18.45 2.65
CA VAL A 88 -6.55 19.88 2.39
C VAL A 88 -7.89 20.60 2.62
N ALA A 89 -8.04 21.27 3.75
CA ALA A 89 -9.31 21.85 4.17
C ALA A 89 -9.30 23.37 4.25
N LYS A 90 -10.44 23.97 3.86
CA LYS A 90 -10.80 25.35 4.24
C LYS A 90 -11.54 25.39 5.57
N SER A 91 -12.24 24.30 5.89
CA SER A 91 -12.93 24.05 7.16
C SER A 91 -13.21 22.54 7.28
N ARG A 92 -13.58 22.08 8.48
CA ARG A 92 -14.04 20.70 8.73
C ARG A 92 -15.06 20.20 7.71
N THR A 93 -15.97 21.07 7.27
CA THR A 93 -17.08 20.75 6.36
C THR A 93 -16.77 21.00 4.88
N ASN A 94 -15.57 21.50 4.56
CA ASN A 94 -15.15 21.81 3.19
C ASN A 94 -13.67 21.49 2.97
N HIS A 95 -13.40 20.33 2.38
CA HIS A 95 -12.05 19.84 2.14
C HIS A 95 -11.95 18.95 0.91
N ARG A 96 -10.73 18.78 0.42
CA ARG A 96 -10.35 17.72 -0.51
C ARG A 96 -9.54 16.69 0.26
N CYS A 97 -9.73 15.43 -0.04
CA CYS A 97 -8.98 14.35 0.58
C CYS A 97 -8.52 13.33 -0.45
N ARG A 98 -7.42 12.65 -0.11
CA ARG A 98 -6.96 11.46 -0.82
C ARG A 98 -6.42 10.48 0.20
N PHE A 99 -6.92 9.25 0.16
CA PHE A 99 -6.54 8.18 1.07
C PHE A 99 -6.39 6.87 0.31
N VAL A 100 -5.72 5.91 0.95
CA VAL A 100 -5.54 4.56 0.44
C VAL A 100 -6.41 3.62 1.27
N SER A 101 -7.18 2.77 0.58
CA SER A 101 -7.70 1.53 1.15
C SER A 101 -6.87 0.35 0.68
N VAL A 102 -6.76 -0.67 1.52
CA VAL A 102 -5.99 -1.91 1.30
C VAL A 102 -6.97 -3.05 1.52
N ASP A 103 -7.12 -3.94 0.54
CA ASP A 103 -8.00 -5.12 0.63
C ASP A 103 -9.38 -4.80 1.24
N ASP A 104 -10.04 -3.78 0.68
CA ASP A 104 -11.36 -3.27 1.07
C ASP A 104 -11.50 -2.62 2.47
N VAL A 105 -10.39 -2.41 3.19
CA VAL A 105 -10.38 -1.64 4.45
C VAL A 105 -9.55 -0.37 4.32
N TRP A 106 -9.76 0.64 5.16
CA TRP A 106 -8.87 1.80 5.15
C TRP A 106 -7.47 1.42 5.63
N ILE A 107 -6.45 2.10 5.13
CA ILE A 107 -5.05 1.76 5.45
C ILE A 107 -4.74 1.78 6.95
N TRP A 108 -5.38 2.64 7.73
CA TRP A 108 -5.25 2.71 9.20
C TRP A 108 -5.97 1.56 9.94
N GLU A 109 -6.79 0.78 9.24
CA GLU A 109 -7.48 -0.42 9.74
C GLU A 109 -6.80 -1.71 9.25
N SER A 110 -5.84 -1.61 8.33
CA SER A 110 -5.14 -2.77 7.77
C SER A 110 -4.27 -3.45 8.83
N SER A 111 -4.37 -4.77 8.91
CA SER A 111 -3.47 -5.60 9.75
C SER A 111 -2.02 -5.63 9.24
N ASP A 112 -1.81 -5.23 7.98
CA ASP A 112 -0.51 -5.15 7.35
C ASP A 112 0.15 -3.79 7.48
N LEU A 113 -0.51 -2.80 8.07
CA LEU A 113 0.11 -1.51 8.37
C LEU A 113 1.37 -1.70 9.22
N ILE A 114 2.51 -1.24 8.69
CA ILE A 114 3.79 -1.28 9.41
C ILE A 114 3.88 -0.06 10.33
N GLN A 115 3.67 1.12 9.76
CA GLN A 115 3.66 2.38 10.47
C GLN A 115 2.88 3.45 9.70
N GLU A 116 2.39 4.45 10.42
CA GLU A 116 1.81 5.66 9.88
C GLU A 116 2.36 6.86 10.65
N GLU A 117 2.79 7.89 9.94
CA GLU A 117 3.11 9.20 10.52
C GLU A 117 2.15 10.25 9.99
N LYS A 118 1.66 11.13 10.87
CA LYS A 118 0.64 12.13 10.56
C LYS A 118 1.05 13.52 11.01
N LEU A 119 1.32 14.39 10.04
CA LEU A 119 1.60 15.80 10.25
C LEU A 119 0.35 16.65 10.09
N SER A 120 -0.23 17.05 11.23
CA SER A 120 -1.33 18.00 11.26
C SER A 120 -0.83 19.42 10.97
N HIS A 121 -1.63 20.19 10.23
CA HIS A 121 -1.33 21.59 9.94
C HIS A 121 -2.27 22.49 10.77
N PRO A 122 -1.90 22.86 12.01
CA PRO A 122 -2.72 23.76 12.82
C PRO A 122 -2.67 25.18 12.27
N GLY A 123 -3.81 25.85 12.08
CA GLY A 123 -3.86 27.24 11.60
C GLY A 123 -5.12 27.58 10.81
N ARG A 124 -5.05 28.63 9.96
CA ARG A 124 -6.19 29.10 9.12
C ARG A 124 -6.66 28.07 8.08
N ASN A 125 -5.80 27.13 7.71
CA ASN A 125 -6.15 25.98 6.89
C ASN A 125 -6.10 24.76 7.80
N GLU A 126 -7.22 24.05 7.92
CA GLU A 126 -7.26 22.76 8.61
C GLU A 126 -6.75 21.65 7.67
N GLY A 127 -6.28 20.54 8.23
CA GLY A 127 -5.89 19.38 7.44
C GLY A 127 -4.68 18.66 8.01
N PHE A 128 -4.24 17.65 7.27
CA PHE A 128 -3.05 16.89 7.60
C PHE A 128 -2.47 16.23 6.35
N LYS A 129 -1.18 15.91 6.46
CA LYS A 129 -0.47 14.97 5.60
C LYS A 129 -0.21 13.71 6.42
N ALA A 130 -0.32 12.56 5.79
CA ALA A 130 0.01 11.28 6.39
C ALA A 130 0.81 10.43 5.41
N VAL A 131 1.75 9.65 5.92
CA VAL A 131 2.45 8.63 5.15
C VAL A 131 2.28 7.32 5.91
N ALA A 132 1.73 6.32 5.23
CA ALA A 132 1.62 4.97 5.73
C ALA A 132 2.53 4.03 4.93
N LEU A 133 3.15 3.07 5.61
CA LEU A 133 3.99 2.04 4.99
C LEU A 133 3.32 0.68 5.09
N LEU A 134 3.28 -0.05 3.97
CA LEU A 134 2.78 -1.42 3.88
C LEU A 134 3.90 -2.34 3.38
N PRO A 135 3.89 -3.64 3.71
CA PRO A 135 4.77 -4.60 3.07
C PRO A 135 4.35 -4.84 1.62
N LEU A 136 5.32 -5.14 0.74
CA LEU A 136 5.07 -5.50 -0.66
C LEU A 136 4.63 -6.97 -0.80
N ILE A 137 3.40 -7.27 -0.36
CA ILE A 137 2.84 -8.63 -0.39
C ILE A 137 2.15 -8.88 -1.74
N GLU A 138 2.53 -9.97 -2.40
CA GLU A 138 1.91 -10.41 -3.66
C GLU A 138 0.39 -10.56 -3.53
N GLY A 139 -0.35 -9.98 -4.49
CA GLY A 139 -1.82 -9.98 -4.52
C GLY A 139 -2.48 -8.90 -3.66
N MET A 140 -1.74 -8.13 -2.86
CA MET A 140 -2.29 -7.01 -2.08
C MET A 140 -2.91 -5.97 -3.02
N SER A 141 -4.16 -5.61 -2.75
CA SER A 141 -4.94 -4.65 -3.56
C SER A 141 -5.03 -3.30 -2.87
N LEU A 142 -4.72 -2.23 -3.60
CA LEU A 142 -4.78 -0.86 -3.09
C LEU A 142 -5.76 -0.03 -3.92
N ASP A 143 -6.57 0.78 -3.25
CA ASP A 143 -7.47 1.73 -3.87
C ASP A 143 -7.13 3.16 -3.39
N VAL A 144 -6.64 4.00 -4.30
CA VAL A 144 -6.36 5.41 -4.02
C VAL A 144 -7.62 6.23 -4.27
N VAL A 145 -8.32 6.53 -3.19
CA VAL A 145 -9.62 7.22 -3.20
C VAL A 145 -9.41 8.72 -3.06
N THR A 146 -9.69 9.47 -4.13
CA THR A 146 -9.75 10.94 -4.09
C THR A 146 -11.19 11.38 -3.92
N GLY A 147 -11.44 12.24 -2.94
CA GLY A 147 -12.77 12.76 -2.65
C GLY A 147 -12.77 14.22 -2.20
N LYS A 148 -13.97 14.71 -1.94
CA LYS A 148 -14.20 16.04 -1.39
C LYS A 148 -15.39 16.04 -0.45
N ALA A 149 -15.31 16.88 0.57
CA ALA A 149 -16.43 17.24 1.42
C ALA A 149 -16.93 18.64 1.03
N ARG A 150 -18.25 18.80 0.91
CA ARG A 150 -18.91 20.11 0.74
C ARG A 150 -20.12 20.17 1.65
N ALA A 151 -20.16 21.20 2.50
CA ALA A 151 -21.21 21.37 3.52
C ALA A 151 -21.40 20.12 4.39
N GLY A 152 -20.32 19.41 4.68
CA GLY A 152 -20.33 18.19 5.51
C GLY A 152 -20.72 16.91 4.76
N GLN A 153 -21.11 16.98 3.49
CA GLN A 153 -21.35 15.78 2.66
C GLN A 153 -20.07 15.38 1.92
N HIS A 154 -19.67 14.12 2.10
CA HIS A 154 -18.52 13.53 1.39
C HIS A 154 -18.96 12.89 0.07
N SER A 155 -18.11 13.06 -0.94
CA SER A 155 -18.28 12.44 -2.25
C SER A 155 -16.92 11.94 -2.73
N VAL A 156 -16.91 10.75 -3.33
CA VAL A 156 -15.76 10.22 -4.06
C VAL A 156 -15.77 10.79 -5.47
N ASP A 157 -14.62 11.28 -5.93
CA ASP A 157 -14.45 11.83 -7.26
C ASP A 157 -13.72 10.85 -8.20
N ARG A 158 -12.68 10.19 -7.68
CA ARG A 158 -11.82 9.29 -8.47
C ARG A 158 -11.27 8.19 -7.59
N VAL A 159 -11.19 6.98 -8.15
CA VAL A 159 -10.43 5.88 -7.57
C VAL A 159 -9.43 5.37 -8.60
N VAL A 160 -8.19 5.15 -8.17
CA VAL A 160 -7.14 4.47 -8.95
C VAL A 160 -6.75 3.22 -8.17
N SER A 161 -6.88 2.07 -8.81
CA SER A 161 -6.65 0.76 -8.20
C SER A 161 -5.30 0.21 -8.61
N PHE A 162 -4.60 -0.39 -7.66
CA PHE A 162 -3.32 -1.05 -7.85
C PHE A 162 -3.37 -2.47 -7.28
N GLU A 163 -2.53 -3.35 -7.82
CA GLU A 163 -2.31 -4.69 -7.31
C GLU A 163 -0.82 -4.99 -7.29
N VAL A 164 -0.34 -5.63 -6.24
CA VAL A 164 1.04 -6.13 -6.20
C VAL A 164 1.13 -7.38 -7.06
N ARG A 165 1.90 -7.30 -8.14
CA ARG A 165 2.13 -8.39 -9.09
C ARG A 165 3.61 -8.57 -9.34
N ARG A 166 4.13 -9.77 -9.07
CA ARG A 166 5.53 -10.16 -9.20
C ARG A 166 6.47 -9.17 -8.51
N GLY A 167 6.07 -8.70 -7.32
CA GLY A 167 6.83 -7.71 -6.56
C GLY A 167 6.83 -6.29 -7.15
N GLU A 168 5.89 -5.97 -8.05
CA GLU A 168 5.69 -4.61 -8.54
C GLU A 168 4.29 -4.11 -8.18
N LEU A 169 4.14 -2.81 -7.95
CA LEU A 169 2.83 -2.19 -7.77
C LEU A 169 2.28 -1.76 -9.14
N VAL A 170 1.30 -2.50 -9.66
CA VAL A 170 0.76 -2.31 -11.01
C VAL A 170 -0.58 -1.59 -10.92
N GLU A 171 -0.76 -0.49 -11.66
CA GLU A 171 -2.09 0.12 -11.82
C GLU A 171 -2.99 -0.82 -12.63
N VAL A 172 -4.12 -1.23 -12.06
CA VAL A 172 -5.06 -2.19 -12.67
C VAL A 172 -6.38 -1.55 -13.09
N SER A 173 -6.76 -0.42 -12.49
CA SER A 173 -8.00 0.28 -12.85
C SER A 173 -7.96 1.77 -12.54
N GLN A 174 -8.74 2.55 -13.29
CA GLN A 174 -9.04 3.93 -12.95
C GLN A 174 -10.52 4.22 -13.23
N ARG A 175 -11.22 4.78 -12.24
CA ARG A 175 -12.65 5.15 -12.36
C ARG A 175 -12.92 6.55 -11.83
N GLN A 176 -13.71 7.31 -12.57
CA GLN A 176 -14.35 8.52 -12.05
C GLN A 176 -15.69 8.14 -11.44
N VAL A 177 -15.92 8.54 -10.20
CA VAL A 177 -17.18 8.29 -9.51
C VAL A 177 -18.05 9.52 -9.70
N SER A 178 -19.00 9.45 -10.63
CA SER A 178 -20.00 10.50 -10.76
C SER A 178 -20.90 10.47 -9.51
N GLY A 179 -21.14 11.62 -8.88
CA GLY A 179 -21.91 11.74 -7.62
C GLY A 179 -23.38 11.31 -7.67
N ARG A 180 -23.82 10.64 -8.74
CA ARG A 180 -25.17 10.06 -8.90
C ARG A 180 -25.31 8.62 -8.42
N GLY A 181 -24.22 7.97 -8.01
CA GLY A 181 -24.20 6.52 -7.72
C GLY A 181 -24.04 6.10 -6.26
N MET A 182 -23.96 7.03 -5.31
CA MET A 182 -23.88 6.69 -3.88
C MET A 182 -25.23 6.99 -3.22
N GLN A 183 -26.15 6.04 -3.31
CA GLN A 183 -27.31 5.93 -2.41
C GLN A 183 -27.05 4.80 -1.42
#